data_AF-A0A087TRU8-F1
#
_entry.id   AF-A0A087TRU8-F1
#
_cell.length_a   1.000
_cell.length_b   1.000
_cell.length_c   1.000
_cell.angle_alpha   90.00
_cell.angle_beta   90.00
_cell.angle_gamma   90.00
#
_symmetry.space_group_name_H-M   'P 1'
#
loop_
_entity.id
_entity.type
_entity.pdbx_description
1 polymer ?
#
loop_
_entity_poly.entity_id
_entity_poly.type
_entity_poly.pdbx_seq_one_letter_code
_entity_poly.pdbx_strand_id
1 'polypeptide(L)'
;MQKLLTPRSEMMTHKFSVEGEAESISLRDRSRHHIVNESAENILSSDEGFEAGEDDSLLEPHYLQHKKSFKYKFFCCLCHYMQVFCSKCCKVMPKLCGEREHKARTVFIGRANNENFPPNIIRNQKYNIFTFIPLVLFHQFKFFLNLYFLVMALSQFIPDVRIGYLYTYWGPLGFVLTVTLIREAIDDFRRYRRDREVNYRKYRKLTSRGVVQVPSANIKVSDLIIVDKDQRVPADMVFLSTTEKSGACFIRSDQLDGETDWKLRLAVSTTQRLSSADELFQMDASIYAEEPKKDIHSFVGKFTRNDRDGAEVSLGIENTLWANTVIASGTAIGIVIYTGCETRSVMNNSEP
;
A
#
# COMPACT_ATOMS: atom_id res chain seq x y z
N MET A 1 -44.01 -62.70 -70.82
CA MET A 1 -42.53 -62.69 -70.85
C MET A 1 -42.04 -62.09 -69.55
N GLN A 2 -41.55 -62.94 -68.63
CA GLN A 2 -40.22 -62.85 -67.99
C GLN A 2 -39.98 -61.58 -67.14
N LYS A 3 -39.99 -61.69 -65.80
CA LYS A 3 -38.89 -62.18 -64.91
C LYS A 3 -37.82 -61.11 -64.63
N LEU A 4 -37.57 -60.92 -63.32
CA LEU A 4 -36.24 -60.74 -62.69
C LEU A 4 -35.55 -59.38 -62.96
N LEU A 5 -34.83 -58.70 -62.06
CA LEU A 5 -34.12 -59.07 -60.83
C LEU A 5 -33.68 -57.77 -60.09
N THR A 6 -33.75 -57.79 -58.76
CA THR A 6 -32.85 -57.06 -57.84
C THR A 6 -31.39 -57.51 -58.02
N PRO A 7 -30.36 -56.80 -57.52
CA PRO A 7 -29.87 -56.99 -56.12
C PRO A 7 -29.36 -55.66 -55.52
N ARG A 8 -28.91 -55.43 -54.28
CA ARG A 8 -28.50 -56.10 -53.02
C ARG A 8 -28.25 -54.88 -52.08
N SER A 9 -28.34 -54.84 -50.75
CA SER A 9 -28.45 -55.83 -49.67
C SER A 9 -28.78 -55.07 -48.37
N GLU A 10 -29.76 -55.58 -47.61
CA GLU A 10 -29.82 -55.81 -46.13
C GLU A 10 -29.07 -54.82 -45.20
N MET A 11 -29.67 -54.13 -44.21
CA MET A 11 -30.69 -54.44 -43.18
C MET A 11 -30.18 -55.28 -41.99
N MET A 12 -30.15 -54.66 -40.79
CA MET A 12 -30.64 -55.15 -39.48
C MET A 12 -29.99 -54.31 -38.36
N THR A 13 -30.70 -53.43 -37.64
CA THR A 13 -31.45 -53.70 -36.40
C THR A 13 -30.80 -54.72 -35.46
N HIS A 14 -30.42 -54.31 -34.25
CA HIS A 14 -31.01 -54.84 -33.02
C HIS A 14 -30.59 -54.05 -31.76
N LYS A 15 -31.59 -53.85 -30.89
CA LYS A 15 -31.54 -53.29 -29.53
C LYS A 15 -30.45 -53.91 -28.65
N PHE A 16 -29.90 -53.14 -27.71
CA PHE A 16 -29.72 -53.59 -26.33
C PHE A 16 -29.59 -52.37 -25.39
N SER A 17 -30.46 -52.30 -24.38
CA SER A 17 -30.22 -51.52 -23.16
C SER A 17 -29.16 -52.25 -22.34
N VAL A 18 -28.32 -51.51 -21.61
CA VAL A 18 -27.89 -51.74 -20.21
C VAL A 18 -26.72 -50.79 -19.93
N GLU A 19 -26.88 -50.06 -18.82
CA GLU A 19 -25.88 -49.42 -17.95
C GLU A 19 -24.46 -49.21 -18.49
N GLY A 20 -24.05 -47.94 -18.59
CA GLY A 20 -22.68 -47.56 -18.92
C GLY A 20 -22.45 -46.06 -18.76
N GLU A 21 -21.84 -45.71 -17.63
CA GLU A 21 -20.96 -44.56 -17.36
C GLU A 21 -21.35 -43.16 -17.84
N ALA A 22 -21.78 -42.35 -16.87
CA ALA A 22 -21.72 -40.90 -16.92
C ALA A 22 -20.26 -40.43 -16.75
N GLU A 23 -19.64 -39.87 -17.79
CA GLU A 23 -18.47 -38.99 -17.63
C GLU A 23 -18.92 -37.53 -17.61
N SER A 24 -19.02 -37.02 -16.39
CA SER A 24 -19.12 -35.60 -16.08
C SER A 24 -17.71 -35.07 -15.81
N ILE A 25 -17.23 -34.16 -16.65
CA ILE A 25 -16.00 -33.41 -16.37
C ILE A 25 -16.40 -32.16 -15.58
N SER A 26 -16.49 -32.34 -14.26
CA SER A 26 -16.45 -31.23 -13.30
C SER A 26 -15.71 -31.64 -12.02
N LEU A 27 -14.51 -31.08 -11.87
CA LEU A 27 -14.00 -30.42 -10.66
C LEU A 27 -14.59 -30.85 -9.30
N ARG A 28 -13.83 -31.67 -8.57
CA ARG A 28 -13.57 -31.70 -7.11
C ARG A 28 -12.68 -32.95 -6.90
N ASP A 29 -11.68 -33.02 -6.03
CA ASP A 29 -11.57 -32.55 -4.67
C ASP A 29 -10.10 -32.73 -4.23
N ARG A 30 -9.50 -31.77 -3.52
CA ARG A 30 -8.27 -32.01 -2.76
C ARG A 30 -8.27 -31.14 -1.51
N SER A 31 -9.14 -31.53 -0.58
CA SER A 31 -9.05 -31.18 0.83
C SER A 31 -9.57 -32.34 1.67
N ARG A 32 -8.78 -32.69 2.71
CA ARG A 32 -9.07 -33.55 3.88
C ARG A 32 -8.68 -35.03 3.83
N HIS A 33 -7.62 -35.31 4.57
CA HIS A 33 -7.33 -36.49 5.42
C HIS A 33 -6.47 -35.89 6.57
N HIS A 34 -6.65 -36.08 7.87
CA HIS A 34 -7.29 -37.12 8.67
C HIS A 34 -7.72 -36.52 10.04
N ILE A 35 -8.90 -36.91 10.53
CA ILE A 35 -9.22 -37.03 11.96
C ILE A 35 -9.49 -38.53 12.18
N VAL A 36 -8.97 -39.11 13.27
CA VAL A 36 -9.63 -40.11 14.15
C VAL A 36 -8.67 -40.51 15.31
N ASN A 37 -9.20 -40.31 16.52
CA ASN A 37 -9.02 -40.96 17.82
C ASN A 37 -7.66 -41.00 18.57
N GLU A 38 -7.57 -40.15 19.59
CA GLU A 38 -7.71 -40.50 21.02
C GLU A 38 -7.44 -41.96 21.45
N SER A 39 -6.30 -42.22 22.12
CA SER A 39 -6.17 -42.96 23.40
C SER A 39 -4.70 -43.13 23.83
N ALA A 40 -4.41 -42.77 25.08
CA ALA A 40 -3.20 -43.03 25.89
C ALA A 40 -1.87 -42.41 25.38
N GLU A 41 -1.02 -41.72 26.17
CA GLU A 41 -0.65 -41.90 27.56
C GLU A 41 -0.41 -40.56 28.29
N ASN A 42 -0.88 -40.52 29.54
CA ASN A 42 -0.48 -39.61 30.60
C ASN A 42 0.96 -39.90 31.06
N ILE A 43 1.63 -38.88 31.63
CA ILE A 43 2.50 -38.86 32.83
C ILE A 43 3.36 -37.59 32.71
N LEU A 44 3.51 -36.68 33.67
CA LEU A 44 2.82 -36.35 34.91
C LEU A 44 3.40 -34.96 35.23
N SER A 45 2.57 -33.93 35.25
CA SER A 45 2.89 -32.67 35.91
C SER A 45 2.45 -32.80 37.36
N SER A 46 3.34 -32.45 38.28
CA SER A 46 3.00 -32.26 39.68
C SER A 46 3.51 -30.89 40.07
N ASP A 47 2.59 -29.93 40.05
CA ASP A 47 2.59 -28.82 41.00
C ASP A 47 2.38 -29.42 42.39
N GLU A 48 3.24 -29.07 43.34
CA GLU A 48 2.82 -28.85 44.73
C GLU A 48 3.60 -27.68 45.30
N GLY A 49 2.88 -26.64 45.69
CA GLY A 49 3.34 -25.69 46.69
C GLY A 49 2.65 -26.03 48.01
N PHE A 50 3.41 -26.12 49.11
CA PHE A 50 2.89 -25.74 50.41
C PHE A 50 4.00 -25.46 51.45
N GLU A 51 3.76 -24.36 52.14
CA GLU A 51 4.07 -24.00 53.52
C GLU A 51 5.48 -23.72 54.06
N ALA A 52 5.45 -22.72 54.94
CA ALA A 52 6.51 -22.09 55.67
C ALA A 52 7.03 -23.00 56.81
N GLY A 53 8.34 -22.93 57.02
CA GLY A 53 8.99 -23.32 58.26
C GLY A 53 9.94 -22.21 58.65
N GLU A 54 9.57 -21.46 59.70
CA GLU A 54 10.51 -20.70 60.52
C GLU A 54 11.48 -21.68 61.18
N ASP A 55 12.77 -21.40 61.13
CA ASP A 55 13.70 -21.83 62.18
C ASP A 55 14.91 -20.89 62.20
N ASP A 56 14.91 -20.02 63.20
CA ASP A 56 16.04 -19.23 63.65
C ASP A 56 17.14 -20.15 64.19
N SER A 57 18.36 -20.03 63.68
CA SER A 57 19.56 -20.38 64.46
C SER A 57 20.79 -19.57 64.02
N LEU A 58 20.97 -18.46 64.74
CA LEU A 58 22.22 -17.91 65.27
C LEU A 58 23.54 -18.39 64.63
N LEU A 59 24.25 -17.46 63.97
CA LEU A 59 25.56 -16.96 64.43
C LEU A 59 25.97 -15.71 63.65
N GLU A 60 26.28 -14.65 64.39
CA GLU A 60 26.63 -13.31 63.92
C GLU A 60 28.17 -13.16 63.74
N PRO A 61 28.73 -11.97 63.50
CA PRO A 61 29.45 -11.57 62.28
C PRO A 61 30.98 -11.49 62.48
N HIS A 62 31.75 -11.13 61.45
CA HIS A 62 32.77 -10.06 61.48
C HIS A 62 33.68 -10.02 60.22
N TYR A 63 33.61 -8.88 59.51
CA TYR A 63 34.70 -8.12 58.86
C TYR A 63 35.47 -8.66 57.64
N LEU A 64 35.28 -8.02 56.47
CA LEU A 64 36.20 -6.95 56.02
C LEU A 64 35.63 -6.11 54.86
N GLN A 65 35.83 -4.81 55.01
CA GLN A 65 35.34 -3.72 54.17
C GLN A 65 36.04 -3.61 52.80
N HIS A 66 35.34 -2.87 51.92
CA HIS A 66 35.91 -1.91 50.97
C HIS A 66 36.43 -2.40 49.60
N LYS A 67 35.55 -2.34 48.58
CA LYS A 67 35.79 -1.56 47.35
C LYS A 67 34.50 -1.41 46.54
N LYS A 68 33.72 -0.39 46.85
CA LYS A 68 32.76 0.19 45.89
C LYS A 68 33.49 1.21 45.01
N SER A 69 32.99 1.37 43.79
CA SER A 69 33.25 2.44 42.83
C SER A 69 34.26 2.14 41.72
N PHE A 70 33.75 1.62 40.60
CA PHE A 70 34.15 2.09 39.25
C PHE A 70 33.23 1.57 38.13
N LYS A 71 32.55 0.42 38.32
CA LYS A 71 31.86 -0.29 37.22
C LYS A 71 30.45 0.19 36.87
N TYR A 72 29.77 0.96 37.73
CA TYR A 72 28.38 1.36 37.50
C TYR A 72 28.21 2.69 36.75
N LYS A 73 29.30 3.46 36.58
CA LYS A 73 29.27 4.76 35.89
C LYS A 73 29.37 4.62 34.37
N PHE A 74 30.08 3.60 33.87
CA PHE A 74 30.32 3.41 32.43
C PHE A 74 29.07 2.86 31.71
N PHE A 75 28.37 1.90 32.32
CA PHE A 75 27.16 1.30 31.75
C PHE A 75 25.96 2.28 31.75
N CYS A 76 25.87 3.15 32.76
CA CYS A 76 24.87 4.22 32.83
C CYS A 76 25.13 5.33 31.79
N CYS A 77 26.41 5.66 31.55
CA CYS A 77 26.80 6.70 30.59
C CYS A 77 26.55 6.29 29.13
N LEU A 78 26.75 5.01 28.78
CA LEU A 78 26.48 4.51 27.42
C LEU A 78 24.96 4.52 27.08
N CYS A 79 24.11 4.14 28.05
CA CYS A 79 22.66 4.24 27.92
C CYS A 79 22.18 5.70 27.83
N HIS A 80 22.76 6.60 28.62
CA HIS A 80 22.40 8.01 28.60
C HIS A 80 22.87 8.70 27.30
N TYR A 81 24.03 8.33 26.76
CA TYR A 81 24.53 8.87 25.49
C TYR A 81 23.69 8.41 24.29
N MET A 82 23.25 7.16 24.27
CA MET A 82 22.33 6.63 23.26
C MET A 82 20.92 7.25 23.36
N GLN A 83 20.41 7.49 24.58
CA GLN A 83 19.14 8.22 24.79
C GLN A 83 19.22 9.70 24.39
N VAL A 84 20.33 10.38 24.71
CA VAL A 84 20.52 11.80 24.39
C VAL A 84 20.70 12.00 22.88
N PHE A 85 21.44 11.12 22.20
CA PHE A 85 21.60 11.18 20.73
C PHE A 85 20.30 10.86 20.00
N CYS A 86 19.53 9.86 20.47
CA CYS A 86 18.20 9.54 19.96
C CYS A 86 17.21 10.71 20.15
N SER A 87 17.21 11.35 21.33
CA SER A 87 16.30 12.48 21.62
C SER A 87 16.61 13.75 20.82
N LYS A 88 17.89 14.00 20.50
CA LYS A 88 18.30 15.17 19.70
C LYS A 88 18.06 14.94 18.21
N CYS A 89 18.32 13.75 17.68
CA CYS A 89 18.02 13.43 16.27
C CYS A 89 16.50 13.37 15.99
N CYS A 90 15.70 12.83 16.92
CA CYS A 90 14.23 12.82 16.79
C CYS A 90 13.59 14.22 16.90
N LYS A 91 14.24 15.20 17.52
CA LYS A 91 13.75 16.60 17.60
C LYS A 91 14.22 17.49 16.45
N VAL A 92 15.27 17.09 15.72
CA VAL A 92 15.83 17.87 14.60
C VAL A 92 15.18 17.51 13.26
N MET A 93 14.73 16.27 13.08
CA MET A 93 14.07 15.82 11.84
C MET A 93 12.68 16.42 11.55
N PRO A 94 11.77 16.63 12.52
CA PRO A 94 10.43 17.15 12.21
C PRO A 94 10.42 18.67 11.96
N LYS A 95 11.52 19.41 12.23
CA LYS A 95 11.57 20.86 12.02
C LYS A 95 11.97 21.29 10.61
N LEU A 96 12.41 20.36 9.75
CA LEU A 96 12.79 20.66 8.37
C LEU A 96 11.62 20.46 7.38
N CYS A 97 10.56 19.76 7.80
CA CYS A 97 9.37 19.53 7.00
C CYS A 97 8.19 20.18 7.73
N GLY A 98 7.91 21.45 7.42
CA GLY A 98 6.70 22.10 7.92
C GLY A 98 5.47 21.27 7.52
N GLU A 99 4.52 21.10 8.43
CA GLU A 99 3.22 20.54 8.10
C GLU A 99 2.62 21.35 6.96
N ARG A 100 2.32 20.69 5.84
CA ARG A 100 1.68 21.34 4.71
C ARG A 100 0.23 21.56 5.08
N GLU A 101 -0.14 22.82 5.31
CA GLU A 101 -1.53 23.20 5.51
C GLU A 101 -2.31 22.92 4.22
N HIS A 102 -3.28 22.02 4.30
CA HIS A 102 -4.16 21.69 3.19
C HIS A 102 -5.16 22.83 3.00
N LYS A 103 -5.29 23.33 1.76
CA LYS A 103 -6.19 24.43 1.41
C LYS A 103 -7.17 23.98 0.34
N ALA A 104 -8.40 24.49 0.46
CA ALA A 104 -9.38 24.44 -0.61
C ALA A 104 -8.85 25.18 -1.84
N ARG A 105 -9.24 24.72 -3.03
CA ARG A 105 -8.68 25.24 -4.29
C ARG A 105 -9.73 25.30 -5.40
N THR A 106 -9.52 26.26 -6.30
CA THR A 106 -10.31 26.38 -7.52
C THR A 106 -9.44 26.01 -8.71
N VAL A 107 -9.93 25.07 -9.50
CA VAL A 107 -9.26 24.52 -10.69
C VAL A 107 -10.01 24.99 -11.93
N PHE A 108 -9.30 25.39 -12.99
CA PHE A 108 -9.90 25.96 -14.19
C PHE A 108 -9.77 24.99 -15.37
N ILE A 109 -10.85 24.84 -16.14
CA ILE A 109 -10.82 24.03 -17.35
C ILE A 109 -10.10 24.82 -18.46
N GLY A 110 -9.17 24.17 -19.17
CA GLY A 110 -8.46 24.76 -20.31
C GLY A 110 -7.43 25.86 -19.98
N ARG A 111 -7.32 26.27 -18.71
CA ARG A 111 -6.36 27.29 -18.22
C ARG A 111 -5.34 26.67 -17.27
N ALA A 112 -4.10 27.14 -17.32
CA ALA A 112 -3.08 26.75 -16.35
C ALA A 112 -3.38 27.39 -14.99
N ASN A 113 -3.19 26.64 -13.91
CA ASN A 113 -3.24 27.20 -12.57
C ASN A 113 -1.88 27.85 -12.23
N ASN A 114 -1.91 29.01 -11.57
CA ASN A 114 -0.71 29.73 -11.12
C ASN A 114 -0.18 29.21 -9.78
N GLU A 115 -0.95 28.35 -9.09
CA GLU A 115 -0.55 27.74 -7.83
C GLU A 115 0.34 26.51 -8.02
N ASN A 116 1.35 26.37 -7.15
CA ASN A 116 2.25 25.23 -7.16
C ASN A 116 1.68 24.09 -6.31
N PHE A 117 1.19 23.05 -6.97
CA PHE A 117 0.72 21.83 -6.31
C PHE A 117 1.80 20.75 -6.24
N PRO A 118 1.71 19.81 -5.28
CA PRO A 118 2.65 18.71 -5.20
C PRO A 118 2.62 17.85 -6.48
N PRO A 119 3.78 17.36 -6.95
CA PRO A 119 3.86 16.55 -8.16
C PRO A 119 3.16 15.19 -7.95
N ASN A 120 2.62 14.61 -9.03
CA ASN A 120 1.96 13.30 -8.99
C ASN A 120 2.94 12.12 -8.93
N ILE A 121 3.91 12.18 -8.01
CA ILE A 121 4.97 11.18 -7.87
C ILE A 121 4.73 10.39 -6.60
N ILE A 122 4.60 9.07 -6.73
CA ILE A 122 4.49 8.14 -5.60
C ILE A 122 5.89 7.68 -5.20
N ARG A 123 6.20 7.79 -3.90
CA ARG A 123 7.47 7.34 -3.31
C ARG A 123 7.19 6.60 -2.00
N ASN A 124 7.25 5.27 -2.04
CA ASN A 124 7.04 4.37 -0.90
C ASN A 124 8.34 3.78 -0.35
N GLN A 125 9.49 4.21 -0.88
CA GLN A 125 10.81 3.83 -0.36
C GLN A 125 11.01 4.40 1.04
N LYS A 126 11.56 3.57 1.93
CA LYS A 126 11.87 3.96 3.31
C LYS A 126 13.23 4.63 3.41
N TYR A 127 14.18 4.21 2.57
CA TYR A 127 15.57 4.58 2.71
C TYR A 127 16.11 5.24 1.44
N ASN A 128 17.06 6.15 1.65
CA ASN A 128 17.97 6.59 0.61
C ASN A 128 19.24 5.71 0.68
N ILE A 129 20.01 5.63 -0.41
CA ILE A 129 21.25 4.83 -0.49
C ILE A 129 22.19 5.13 0.68
N PHE A 130 22.31 6.40 1.07
CA PHE A 130 23.16 6.85 2.19
C PHE A 130 22.54 6.64 3.57
N THR A 131 21.21 6.67 3.69
CA THR A 131 20.52 6.51 4.98
C THR A 131 20.19 5.05 5.28
N PHE A 132 20.25 4.16 4.29
CA PHE A 132 19.90 2.75 4.41
C PHE A 132 20.71 2.06 5.51
N ILE A 133 22.04 2.05 5.43
CA ILE A 133 22.87 1.29 6.36
C ILE A 133 22.75 1.84 7.79
N PRO A 134 22.95 3.15 8.06
CA PRO A 134 22.90 3.66 9.43
C PRO A 134 21.52 3.50 10.08
N LEU A 135 20.45 3.72 9.31
CA LEU A 135 19.09 3.68 9.85
C LEU A 135 18.62 2.25 10.08
N VAL A 136 18.88 1.31 9.15
CA VAL A 136 18.52 -0.10 9.33
C VAL A 136 19.28 -0.70 10.51
N LEU A 137 20.58 -0.41 10.66
CA LEU A 137 21.35 -0.86 11.83
C LEU A 137 20.80 -0.29 13.13
N PHE A 138 20.43 1.00 13.16
CA PHE A 138 19.80 1.61 14.33
C PHE A 138 18.49 0.90 14.70
N HIS A 139 17.64 0.59 13.71
CA HIS A 139 16.42 -0.19 13.93
C HIS A 139 16.69 -1.60 14.44
N GLN A 140 17.75 -2.26 13.96
CA GLN A 140 18.14 -3.58 14.46
C GLN A 140 18.62 -3.53 15.91
N PHE A 141 19.45 -2.56 16.29
CA PHE A 141 19.97 -2.44 17.65
C PHE A 141 18.98 -1.83 18.65
N LYS A 142 17.85 -1.30 18.19
CA LYS A 142 16.73 -0.94 19.07
C LYS A 142 16.17 -2.17 19.80
N PHE A 143 16.30 -3.36 19.23
CA PHE A 143 15.88 -4.61 19.87
C PHE A 143 16.91 -5.09 20.90
N PHE A 144 16.43 -5.42 22.10
CA PHE A 144 17.27 -5.76 23.26
C PHE A 144 18.29 -6.87 22.98
N LEU A 145 17.89 -7.94 22.28
CA LEU A 145 18.79 -9.06 21.97
C LEU A 145 19.95 -8.64 21.06
N ASN A 146 19.69 -7.84 20.02
CA ASN A 146 20.72 -7.37 19.11
C ASN A 146 21.70 -6.42 19.82
N LEU A 147 21.19 -5.57 20.72
CA LEU A 147 22.02 -4.71 21.57
C LEU A 147 22.86 -5.52 22.55
N TYR A 148 22.28 -6.55 23.17
CA TYR A 148 22.99 -7.46 24.07
C TYR A 148 24.16 -8.14 23.36
N PHE A 149 23.93 -8.72 22.17
CA PHE A 149 25.01 -9.35 21.39
C PHE A 149 26.08 -8.34 20.95
N LEU A 150 25.70 -7.10 20.63
CA LEU A 150 26.65 -6.02 20.34
C LEU A 150 27.53 -5.68 21.55
N VAL A 151 26.94 -5.50 22.73
CA VAL A 151 27.69 -5.21 23.97
C VAL A 151 28.61 -6.37 24.33
N MET A 152 28.12 -7.60 24.21
CA MET A 152 28.94 -8.81 24.42
C MET A 152 30.11 -8.86 23.44
N ALA A 153 29.90 -8.58 22.16
CA ALA A 153 30.96 -8.55 21.14
C ALA A 153 31.97 -7.41 21.37
N LEU A 154 31.51 -6.22 21.76
CA LEU A 154 32.37 -5.07 22.09
C LEU A 154 33.22 -5.32 23.34
N SER A 155 32.69 -6.02 24.34
CA SER A 155 33.44 -6.33 25.57
C SER A 155 34.69 -7.17 25.32
N GLN A 156 34.73 -7.96 24.24
CA GLN A 156 35.87 -8.82 23.89
C GLN A 156 37.11 -8.05 23.41
N PHE A 157 36.97 -6.76 23.10
CA PHE A 157 38.12 -5.90 22.84
C PHE A 157 38.95 -5.63 24.09
N ILE A 158 38.37 -5.72 25.28
CA ILE A 158 39.08 -5.58 26.56
C ILE A 158 39.78 -6.91 26.88
N PRO A 159 41.12 -6.95 26.92
CA PRO A 159 41.86 -8.19 27.15
C PRO A 159 41.49 -8.87 28.47
N ASP A 160 41.19 -8.09 29.52
CA ASP A 160 40.90 -8.58 30.87
C ASP A 160 39.55 -9.30 31.00
N VAL A 161 38.63 -9.13 30.04
CA VAL A 161 37.27 -9.72 30.03
C VAL A 161 37.12 -10.72 28.88
N ARG A 162 38.19 -10.97 28.11
CA ARG A 162 38.15 -11.83 26.93
C ARG A 162 38.13 -13.30 27.33
N ILE A 163 37.06 -14.00 26.99
CA ILE A 163 36.89 -15.43 27.30
C ILE A 163 37.29 -16.31 26.10
N GLY A 164 37.20 -15.79 24.87
CA GLY A 164 37.48 -16.55 23.64
C GLY A 164 37.97 -15.69 22.48
N TYR A 165 37.96 -16.27 21.28
CA TYR A 165 38.37 -15.58 20.05
C TYR A 165 37.34 -14.55 19.59
N LEU A 166 37.77 -13.43 19.01
CA LEU A 166 36.86 -12.35 18.56
C LEU A 166 35.80 -12.85 17.56
N TYR A 167 36.15 -13.80 16.69
CA TYR A 167 35.26 -14.29 15.64
C TYR A 167 34.05 -15.05 16.19
N THR A 168 34.13 -15.66 17.38
CA THR A 168 33.01 -16.43 17.95
C THR A 168 31.86 -15.53 18.41
N TYR A 169 32.13 -14.24 18.59
CA TYR A 169 31.13 -13.23 18.97
C TYR A 169 30.72 -12.38 17.76
N TRP A 170 31.70 -11.88 16.99
CA TRP A 170 31.45 -11.05 15.82
C TRP A 170 30.88 -11.83 14.63
N GLY A 171 31.21 -13.12 14.49
CA GLY A 171 30.73 -13.98 13.41
C GLY A 171 29.21 -14.13 13.41
N PRO A 172 28.59 -14.67 14.48
CA PRO A 172 27.15 -14.83 14.56
C PRO A 172 26.38 -13.50 14.46
N LEU A 173 26.86 -12.45 15.14
CA LEU A 173 26.25 -11.11 15.08
C LEU A 173 26.30 -10.54 13.66
N GLY A 174 27.47 -10.59 13.01
CA GLY A 174 27.66 -10.12 11.65
C GLY A 174 26.79 -10.87 10.65
N PHE A 175 26.67 -12.19 10.80
CA PHE A 175 25.81 -13.02 9.95
C PHE A 175 24.35 -12.61 10.03
N VAL A 176 23.79 -12.51 11.25
CA VAL A 176 22.38 -12.12 11.46
C VAL A 176 22.11 -10.72 10.93
N LEU A 177 22.99 -9.76 11.21
CA LEU A 177 22.84 -8.39 10.70
C LEU A 177 22.93 -8.33 9.17
N THR A 178 23.83 -9.09 8.57
CA THR A 178 23.98 -9.16 7.10
C THR A 178 22.73 -9.71 6.43
N VAL A 179 22.18 -10.82 6.95
CA VAL A 179 20.93 -11.41 6.42
C VAL A 179 19.79 -10.40 6.50
N THR A 180 19.67 -9.69 7.62
CA THR A 180 18.63 -8.67 7.79
C THR A 180 18.82 -7.48 6.85
N LEU A 181 20.05 -6.99 6.68
CA LEU A 181 20.36 -5.92 5.73
C LEU A 181 20.02 -6.32 4.30
N ILE A 182 20.38 -7.54 3.88
CA ILE A 182 20.06 -8.03 2.53
C ILE A 182 18.54 -8.12 2.33
N ARG A 183 17.81 -8.67 3.30
CA ARG A 183 16.35 -8.76 3.24
C ARG A 183 15.70 -7.39 3.08
N GLU A 184 16.08 -6.44 3.94
CA GLU A 184 15.55 -5.07 3.89
C GLU A 184 15.88 -4.37 2.57
N ALA A 185 17.10 -4.57 2.04
CA ALA A 185 17.51 -4.02 0.75
C ALA A 185 16.67 -4.58 -0.41
N ILE A 186 16.41 -5.89 -0.42
CA ILE A 186 15.57 -6.53 -1.43
C ILE A 186 14.14 -5.98 -1.35
N ASP A 187 13.59 -5.83 -0.15
CA ASP A 187 12.22 -5.35 0.04
C ASP A 187 12.08 -3.86 -0.34
N ASP A 188 13.05 -3.00 -0.03
CA ASP A 188 13.05 -1.60 -0.48
C ASP A 188 13.22 -1.49 -2.01
N PHE A 189 14.10 -2.31 -2.62
CA PHE A 189 14.26 -2.35 -4.08
C PHE A 189 12.98 -2.82 -4.80
N ARG A 190 12.25 -3.78 -4.24
CA ARG A 190 10.94 -4.20 -4.76
C ARG A 190 9.91 -3.08 -4.70
N ARG A 191 9.94 -2.24 -3.65
CA ARG A 191 9.09 -1.03 -3.56
C ARG A 191 9.46 -0.03 -4.64
N TYR A 192 10.75 0.28 -4.80
CA TYR A 192 11.25 1.15 -5.85
C TYR A 192 10.79 0.71 -7.25
N ARG A 193 10.89 -0.58 -7.56
CA ARG A 193 10.48 -1.10 -8.87
C ARG A 193 8.98 -0.91 -9.12
N ARG A 194 8.14 -1.16 -8.10
CA ARG A 194 6.68 -0.95 -8.19
C ARG A 194 6.34 0.53 -8.35
N ASP A 195 6.96 1.40 -7.55
CA ASP A 195 6.74 2.85 -7.65
C ASP A 195 7.16 3.38 -9.01
N ARG A 196 8.28 2.88 -9.56
CA ARG A 196 8.74 3.21 -10.91
C ARG A 196 7.69 2.83 -11.95
N GLU A 197 7.16 1.61 -11.91
CA GLU A 197 6.13 1.17 -12.84
C GLU A 197 4.89 2.08 -12.83
N VAL A 198 4.41 2.45 -11.64
CA VAL A 198 3.24 3.34 -11.49
C VAL A 198 3.54 4.76 -12.01
N ASN A 199 4.70 5.32 -11.65
CA ASN A 199 5.09 6.68 -12.05
C ASN A 199 5.31 6.83 -13.56
N TYR A 200 5.80 5.78 -14.24
CA TYR A 200 6.04 5.78 -15.68
C TYR A 200 4.86 5.28 -16.52
N ARG A 201 3.75 4.86 -15.89
CA ARG A 201 2.53 4.48 -16.61
C ARG A 201 2.00 5.65 -17.42
N LYS A 202 1.70 5.43 -18.70
CA LYS A 202 1.24 6.47 -19.63
C LYS A 202 -0.27 6.67 -19.56
N TYR A 203 -0.69 7.91 -19.63
CA TYR A 203 -2.08 8.37 -19.64
C TYR A 203 -2.32 9.31 -20.81
N ARG A 204 -3.57 9.38 -21.27
CA ARG A 204 -4.00 10.29 -22.34
C ARG A 204 -4.44 11.60 -21.71
N LYS A 205 -3.72 12.68 -22.01
CA LYS A 205 -4.04 14.04 -21.57
C LYS A 205 -4.67 14.81 -22.73
N LEU A 206 -5.81 15.45 -22.47
CA LEU A 206 -6.45 16.33 -23.42
C LEU A 206 -5.80 17.72 -23.36
N THR A 207 -5.39 18.23 -24.52
CA THR A 207 -4.77 19.55 -24.68
C THR A 207 -5.45 20.33 -25.79
N SER A 208 -5.19 21.63 -25.89
CA SER A 208 -5.74 22.48 -26.96
C SER A 208 -5.40 22.02 -28.38
N ARG A 209 -4.33 21.23 -28.54
CA ARG A 209 -3.87 20.69 -29.83
C ARG A 209 -4.27 19.23 -30.04
N GLY A 210 -5.12 18.68 -29.17
CA GLY A 210 -5.55 17.28 -29.19
C GLY A 210 -5.01 16.46 -28.03
N VAL A 211 -5.01 15.13 -28.19
CA VAL A 211 -4.68 14.17 -27.12
C VAL A 211 -3.19 13.81 -27.16
N VAL A 212 -2.50 13.98 -26.03
CA VAL A 212 -1.07 13.68 -25.85
C VAL A 212 -0.87 12.60 -24.78
N GLN A 213 0.10 11.72 -24.96
CA GLN A 213 0.46 10.75 -23.91
C GLN A 213 1.45 11.36 -22.92
N VAL A 214 1.13 11.28 -21.63
CA VAL A 214 1.98 11.77 -20.53
C VAL A 214 2.19 10.66 -19.49
N PRO A 215 3.38 10.55 -18.88
CA PRO A 215 3.58 9.65 -17.75
C PRO A 215 2.82 10.14 -16.52
N SER A 216 2.40 9.22 -15.66
CA SER A 216 1.63 9.50 -14.44
C SER A 216 2.30 10.56 -13.56
N ALA A 217 3.63 10.46 -13.42
CA ALA A 217 4.45 11.40 -12.66
C ALA A 217 4.36 12.87 -13.12
N ASN A 218 4.04 13.12 -14.40
CA ASN A 218 4.00 14.44 -14.99
C ASN A 218 2.58 15.04 -15.03
N ILE A 219 1.58 14.32 -14.55
CA ILE A 219 0.20 14.83 -14.43
C ILE A 219 0.16 15.93 -13.37
N LYS A 220 -0.50 17.04 -13.70
CA LYS A 220 -0.66 18.19 -12.82
C LYS A 220 -2.14 18.46 -12.54
N VAL A 221 -2.41 19.19 -11.47
CA VAL A 221 -3.74 19.76 -11.20
C VAL A 221 -4.18 20.62 -12.39
N SER A 222 -5.49 20.64 -12.69
CA SER A 222 -6.07 21.25 -13.90
C SER A 222 -5.89 20.47 -15.20
N ASP A 223 -5.14 19.36 -15.19
CA ASP A 223 -5.02 18.53 -16.39
C ASP A 223 -6.30 17.74 -16.62
N LEU A 224 -6.74 17.70 -17.88
CA LEU A 224 -7.82 16.85 -18.35
C LEU A 224 -7.25 15.50 -18.76
N ILE A 225 -7.62 14.45 -18.04
CA ILE A 225 -7.13 13.10 -18.29
C ILE A 225 -8.27 12.23 -18.79
N ILE A 226 -7.98 11.50 -19.85
CA ILE A 226 -8.85 10.50 -20.44
C ILE A 226 -8.38 9.13 -19.92
N VAL A 227 -9.28 8.43 -19.25
CA VAL A 227 -9.05 7.12 -18.64
C VAL A 227 -9.91 6.10 -19.35
N ASP A 228 -9.26 5.09 -19.91
CA ASP A 228 -9.91 4.02 -20.66
C ASP A 228 -10.50 2.95 -19.73
N LYS A 229 -11.37 2.10 -20.29
CA LYS A 229 -11.92 0.94 -19.57
C LYS A 229 -10.79 0.05 -19.04
N ASP A 230 -10.98 -0.48 -17.84
CA ASP A 230 -10.04 -1.33 -17.10
C ASP A 230 -8.70 -0.66 -16.75
N GLN A 231 -8.62 0.67 -16.89
CA GLN A 231 -7.48 1.47 -16.47
C GLN A 231 -7.69 2.05 -15.07
N ARG A 232 -6.61 2.12 -14.29
CA ARG A 232 -6.61 2.79 -12.99
C ARG A 232 -6.53 4.30 -13.15
N VAL A 233 -7.32 5.02 -12.37
CA VAL A 233 -7.31 6.48 -12.30
C VAL A 233 -5.98 6.96 -11.68
N PRO A 234 -5.25 7.91 -12.31
CA PRO A 234 -3.89 8.27 -11.90
C PRO A 234 -3.80 9.25 -10.72
N ALA A 235 -4.86 10.02 -10.48
CA ALA A 235 -4.91 11.10 -9.50
C ALA A 235 -6.39 11.37 -9.16
N ASP A 236 -6.68 12.08 -8.06
CA ASP A 236 -8.07 12.39 -7.73
C ASP A 236 -8.61 13.42 -8.73
N MET A 237 -9.73 13.08 -9.35
CA MET A 237 -10.31 13.86 -10.45
C MET A 237 -11.83 14.02 -10.31
N VAL A 238 -12.35 15.12 -10.83
CA VAL A 238 -13.79 15.33 -11.01
C VAL A 238 -14.20 14.77 -12.36
N PHE A 239 -15.28 14.00 -12.38
CA PHE A 239 -15.79 13.30 -13.54
C PHE A 239 -16.61 14.25 -14.43
N LEU A 240 -16.10 14.58 -15.60
CA LEU A 240 -16.70 15.59 -16.49
C LEU A 240 -17.54 14.96 -17.59
N SER A 241 -17.04 13.91 -18.23
CA SER A 241 -17.76 13.31 -19.36
C SER A 241 -17.38 11.85 -19.54
N THR A 242 -18.29 11.08 -20.12
CA THR A 242 -18.06 9.70 -20.55
C THR A 242 -18.60 9.46 -21.96
N THR A 243 -18.06 8.44 -22.61
CA THR A 243 -18.58 7.91 -23.88
C THR A 243 -19.99 7.33 -23.76
N GLU A 244 -20.45 7.01 -22.55
CA GLU A 244 -21.81 6.50 -22.34
C GLU A 244 -22.85 7.62 -22.38
N LYS A 245 -23.92 7.43 -23.15
CA LYS A 245 -25.01 8.43 -23.30
C LYS A 245 -25.73 8.76 -21.99
N SER A 246 -25.72 7.83 -21.03
CA SER A 246 -26.31 8.00 -19.71
C SER A 246 -25.54 9.00 -18.83
N GLY A 247 -24.27 9.29 -19.14
CA GLY A 247 -23.38 10.01 -18.23
C GLY A 247 -22.94 9.18 -17.01
N ALA A 248 -23.31 7.91 -16.96
CA ALA A 248 -22.96 6.99 -15.89
C ALA A 248 -21.64 6.27 -16.19
N CYS A 249 -20.86 6.01 -15.16
CA CYS A 249 -19.69 5.17 -15.21
C CYS A 249 -19.61 4.35 -13.92
N PHE A 250 -19.25 3.08 -14.05
CA PHE A 250 -19.00 2.22 -12.90
C PHE A 250 -17.52 2.21 -12.57
N ILE A 251 -17.19 2.35 -11.29
CA ILE A 251 -15.83 2.23 -10.79
C ILE A 251 -15.73 1.11 -9.76
N ARG A 252 -14.54 0.52 -9.65
CA ARG A 252 -14.20 -0.43 -8.58
C ARG A 252 -13.12 0.17 -7.67
N SER A 253 -13.30 0.05 -6.37
CA SER A 253 -12.43 0.62 -5.33
C SER A 253 -11.61 -0.43 -4.56
N ASP A 254 -11.36 -1.59 -5.17
CA ASP A 254 -10.66 -2.74 -4.59
C ASP A 254 -9.35 -2.41 -3.83
N GLN A 255 -8.57 -1.43 -4.31
CA GLN A 255 -7.30 -1.04 -3.69
C GLN A 255 -7.42 0.11 -2.67
N LEU A 256 -8.59 0.73 -2.54
CA LEU A 256 -8.80 1.88 -1.67
C LEU A 256 -9.47 1.47 -0.35
N ASP A 257 -10.55 0.68 -0.44
CA ASP A 257 -11.35 0.22 0.71
C ASP A 257 -11.51 -1.30 0.78
N GLY A 258 -11.03 -2.05 -0.22
CA GLY A 258 -11.18 -3.50 -0.29
C GLY A 258 -12.55 -3.96 -0.80
N GLU A 259 -13.44 -3.04 -1.19
CA GLU A 259 -14.75 -3.39 -1.74
C GLU A 259 -14.62 -3.86 -3.20
N THR A 260 -15.30 -4.96 -3.51
CA THR A 260 -15.32 -5.55 -4.87
C THR A 260 -16.49 -5.07 -5.72
N ASP A 261 -17.47 -4.42 -5.09
CA ASP A 261 -18.70 -4.02 -5.74
C ASP A 261 -18.49 -2.81 -6.66
N TRP A 262 -19.31 -2.76 -7.71
CA TRP A 262 -19.32 -1.64 -8.64
C TRP A 262 -20.01 -0.44 -8.00
N LYS A 263 -19.32 0.69 -7.98
CA LYS A 263 -19.86 1.98 -7.52
C LYS A 263 -20.22 2.83 -8.72
N LEU A 264 -21.46 3.33 -8.76
CA LEU A 264 -21.92 4.25 -9.79
C LEU A 264 -21.31 5.65 -9.56
N ARG A 265 -20.79 6.25 -10.62
CA ARG A 265 -20.37 7.65 -10.69
C ARG A 265 -21.07 8.33 -11.86
N LEU A 266 -21.38 9.60 -11.70
CA LEU A 266 -22.14 10.40 -12.66
C LEU A 266 -21.31 11.59 -13.12
N ALA A 267 -21.19 11.75 -14.43
CA ALA A 267 -20.54 12.89 -15.03
C ALA A 267 -21.31 14.16 -14.71
N VAL A 268 -20.62 15.30 -14.65
CA VAL A 268 -21.29 16.60 -14.50
C VAL A 268 -22.27 16.80 -15.66
N SER A 269 -23.53 17.02 -15.32
CA SER A 269 -24.65 17.03 -16.29
C SER A 269 -24.49 18.09 -17.38
N THR A 270 -23.90 19.23 -17.05
CA THR A 270 -23.62 20.33 -17.98
C THR A 270 -22.57 19.95 -19.03
N THR A 271 -21.53 19.22 -18.63
CA THR A 271 -20.42 18.82 -19.52
C THR A 271 -20.73 17.58 -20.32
N GLN A 272 -21.56 16.67 -19.80
CA GLN A 272 -21.98 15.47 -20.53
C GLN A 272 -22.83 15.78 -21.78
N ARG A 273 -23.48 16.95 -21.82
CA ARG A 273 -24.26 17.41 -22.99
C ARG A 273 -23.38 17.85 -24.16
N LEU A 274 -22.08 18.05 -23.94
CA LEU A 274 -21.15 18.46 -24.98
C LEU A 274 -20.89 17.29 -25.93
N SER A 275 -20.76 17.61 -27.22
CA SER A 275 -20.68 16.61 -28.29
C SER A 275 -19.25 16.18 -28.58
N SER A 276 -18.27 17.04 -28.25
CA SER A 276 -16.85 16.80 -28.46
C SER A 276 -16.01 17.11 -27.21
N ALA A 277 -14.93 16.35 -27.03
CA ALA A 277 -13.91 16.63 -26.03
C ALA A 277 -13.23 17.99 -26.25
N ASP A 278 -13.16 18.47 -27.49
CA ASP A 278 -12.59 19.79 -27.79
C ASP A 278 -13.45 20.93 -27.25
N GLU A 279 -14.78 20.78 -27.29
CA GLU A 279 -15.73 21.73 -26.68
C GLU A 279 -15.56 21.78 -25.16
N LEU A 280 -15.30 20.62 -24.54
CA LEU A 280 -15.01 20.54 -23.11
C LEU A 280 -13.75 21.32 -22.75
N PHE A 281 -12.71 21.29 -23.59
CA PHE A 281 -11.48 22.04 -23.36
C PHE A 281 -11.66 23.55 -23.53
N GLN A 282 -12.49 23.98 -24.49
CA GLN A 282 -12.71 25.39 -24.80
C GLN A 282 -13.68 26.09 -23.84
N MET A 283 -14.50 25.33 -23.11
CA MET A 283 -15.47 25.87 -22.16
C MET A 283 -14.79 26.62 -21.00
N ASP A 284 -15.24 27.85 -20.74
CA ASP A 284 -14.84 28.60 -19.54
C ASP A 284 -15.63 28.10 -18.32
N ALA A 285 -15.01 27.21 -17.56
CA ALA A 285 -15.56 26.70 -16.32
C ALA A 285 -14.48 26.58 -15.23
N SER A 286 -14.93 26.69 -13.99
CA SER A 286 -14.12 26.54 -12.79
C SER A 286 -14.76 25.52 -11.85
N ILE A 287 -13.91 24.78 -11.14
CA ILE A 287 -14.31 23.78 -10.17
C ILE A 287 -13.67 24.15 -8.84
N TYR A 288 -14.52 24.49 -7.88
CA TYR A 288 -14.12 24.58 -6.49
C TYR A 288 -14.10 23.18 -5.89
N ALA A 289 -12.98 22.81 -5.28
CA ALA A 289 -12.83 21.61 -4.47
C ALA A 289 -12.44 22.02 -3.05
N GLU A 290 -12.98 21.31 -2.06
CA GLU A 290 -12.61 21.49 -0.66
C GLU A 290 -11.11 21.24 -0.39
N GLU A 291 -10.69 21.25 0.87
CA GLU A 291 -9.32 20.84 1.21
C GLU A 291 -9.14 19.32 1.05
N PRO A 292 -7.93 18.83 0.69
CA PRO A 292 -7.62 17.40 0.71
C PRO A 292 -7.94 16.76 2.08
N LYS A 293 -8.78 15.72 2.08
CA LYS A 293 -9.20 14.99 3.29
C LYS A 293 -8.97 13.49 3.11
N LYS A 294 -8.72 12.80 4.22
CA LYS A 294 -8.55 11.34 4.24
C LYS A 294 -9.85 10.57 3.97
N ASP A 295 -11.01 11.15 4.27
CA ASP A 295 -12.31 10.51 4.07
C ASP A 295 -12.61 10.30 2.57
N ILE A 296 -12.85 9.05 2.18
CA ILE A 296 -13.13 8.62 0.81
C ILE A 296 -14.62 8.66 0.44
N HIS A 297 -15.50 8.79 1.44
CA HIS A 297 -16.96 8.73 1.28
C HIS A 297 -17.61 10.12 1.20
N SER A 298 -16.86 11.17 1.50
CA SER A 298 -17.31 12.56 1.40
C SER A 298 -16.51 13.34 0.38
N PHE A 299 -17.20 14.16 -0.39
CA PHE A 299 -16.62 15.19 -1.23
C PHE A 299 -17.58 16.35 -1.37
N VAL A 300 -17.07 17.56 -1.14
CA VAL A 300 -17.79 18.81 -1.40
C VAL A 300 -17.05 19.60 -2.47
N GLY A 301 -17.71 19.83 -3.59
CA GLY A 301 -17.22 20.70 -4.64
C GLY A 301 -18.34 21.49 -5.30
N LYS A 302 -17.96 22.43 -6.17
CA LYS A 302 -18.90 23.21 -6.98
C LYS A 302 -18.32 23.40 -8.37
N PHE A 303 -19.08 23.01 -9.38
CA PHE A 303 -18.80 23.31 -10.77
C PHE A 303 -19.51 24.61 -11.16
N THR A 304 -18.77 25.56 -11.72
CA THR A 304 -19.30 26.87 -12.16
C THR A 304 -18.92 27.09 -13.60
N ARG A 305 -19.91 27.16 -14.49
CA ARG A 305 -19.70 27.53 -15.90
C ARG A 305 -19.88 29.03 -16.06
N ASN A 306 -18.81 29.72 -16.50
CA ASN A 306 -18.78 31.17 -16.66
C ASN A 306 -19.30 31.64 -18.03
N ASP A 307 -19.59 30.70 -18.93
CA ASP A 307 -20.19 30.96 -20.24
C ASP A 307 -21.69 31.34 -20.12
N ARG A 308 -22.35 31.66 -21.24
CA ARG A 308 -23.68 32.31 -21.33
C ARG A 308 -24.82 31.74 -20.46
N ASP A 309 -24.76 30.47 -20.06
CA ASP A 309 -25.79 29.81 -19.24
C ASP A 309 -25.58 29.95 -17.71
N GLY A 310 -24.42 30.46 -17.25
CA GLY A 310 -24.16 30.72 -15.83
C GLY A 310 -24.46 29.55 -14.89
N ALA A 311 -24.30 28.31 -15.37
CA ALA A 311 -24.77 27.12 -14.67
C ALA A 311 -23.84 26.76 -13.52
N GLU A 312 -24.39 26.77 -12.30
CA GLU A 312 -23.73 26.30 -11.10
C GLU A 312 -24.29 24.94 -10.67
N VAL A 313 -23.41 23.98 -10.45
CA VAL A 313 -23.78 22.60 -10.07
C VAL A 313 -22.95 22.20 -8.85
N SER A 314 -23.62 21.83 -7.77
CA SER A 314 -22.96 21.23 -6.60
C SER A 314 -22.43 19.85 -6.97
N LEU A 315 -21.18 19.57 -6.58
CA LEU A 315 -20.53 18.29 -6.81
C LEU A 315 -20.48 17.50 -5.51
N GLY A 316 -20.91 16.24 -5.58
CA GLY A 316 -20.79 15.28 -4.49
C GLY A 316 -19.78 14.18 -4.81
N ILE A 317 -19.74 13.15 -3.95
CA ILE A 317 -18.90 11.96 -4.18
C ILE A 317 -19.22 11.29 -5.52
N GLU A 318 -20.48 11.21 -5.93
CA GLU A 318 -20.87 10.61 -7.20
C GLU A 318 -20.21 11.24 -8.43
N ASN A 319 -19.75 12.48 -8.34
CA ASN A 319 -19.09 13.19 -9.45
C ASN A 319 -17.56 13.10 -9.43
N THR A 320 -16.99 12.19 -8.65
CA THR A 320 -15.53 12.07 -8.54
C THR A 320 -15.01 10.69 -8.91
N LEU A 321 -13.72 10.64 -9.26
CA LEU A 321 -12.97 9.42 -9.51
C LEU A 321 -11.68 9.51 -8.67
N TRP A 322 -11.52 8.59 -7.73
CA TRP A 322 -10.38 8.56 -6.82
C TRP A 322 -9.18 7.87 -7.44
N ALA A 323 -7.98 8.34 -7.11
CA ALA A 323 -6.73 7.69 -7.49
C ALA A 323 -6.77 6.20 -7.12
N ASN A 324 -6.18 5.37 -7.99
CA ASN A 324 -6.17 3.91 -7.89
C ASN A 324 -7.53 3.20 -8.03
N THR A 325 -8.66 3.88 -8.22
CA THR A 325 -9.90 3.20 -8.63
C THR A 325 -9.84 2.74 -10.08
N VAL A 326 -10.55 1.67 -10.43
CA VAL A 326 -10.58 1.11 -11.80
C VAL A 326 -11.87 1.51 -12.48
N ILE A 327 -11.76 2.06 -13.69
CA ILE A 327 -12.92 2.34 -14.56
C ILE A 327 -13.43 1.04 -15.16
N ALA A 328 -14.70 0.72 -14.98
CA ALA A 328 -15.29 -0.54 -15.41
C ALA A 328 -16.06 -0.44 -16.73
N SER A 329 -16.58 0.75 -17.04
CA SER A 329 -17.45 0.95 -18.20
C SER A 329 -17.22 2.31 -18.86
N GLY A 330 -17.19 2.29 -20.19
CA GLY A 330 -16.89 3.46 -21.00
C GLY A 330 -15.46 4.00 -20.88
N THR A 331 -15.23 5.15 -21.48
CA THR A 331 -14.05 5.98 -21.28
C THR A 331 -14.44 7.19 -20.45
N ALA A 332 -13.72 7.48 -19.37
CA ALA A 332 -13.98 8.60 -18.50
C ALA A 332 -13.03 9.76 -18.79
N ILE A 333 -13.56 10.97 -18.91
CA ILE A 333 -12.81 12.22 -18.96
C ILE A 333 -13.05 12.94 -17.66
N GLY A 334 -11.97 13.38 -17.03
CA GLY A 334 -12.09 14.23 -15.86
C GLY A 334 -10.89 15.14 -15.66
N ILE A 335 -11.07 16.07 -14.75
CA ILE A 335 -10.07 17.08 -14.42
C ILE A 335 -9.45 16.78 -13.07
N VAL A 336 -8.12 16.81 -13.03
CA VAL A 336 -7.34 16.50 -11.83
C VAL A 336 -7.47 17.62 -10.80
N ILE A 337 -7.87 17.27 -9.59
CA ILE A 337 -8.03 18.18 -8.45
C ILE A 337 -6.91 18.02 -7.41
N TYR A 338 -6.49 16.78 -7.11
CA TYR A 338 -5.40 16.49 -6.18
C TYR A 338 -4.41 15.50 -6.78
N THR A 339 -3.12 15.71 -6.48
CA THR A 339 -2.01 14.93 -7.03
C THR A 339 -1.06 14.45 -5.94
N GLY A 340 -0.42 13.30 -6.18
CA GLY A 340 0.63 12.77 -5.31
C GLY A 340 0.19 12.62 -3.85
N CYS A 341 0.89 13.29 -2.93
CA CYS A 341 0.65 13.21 -1.49
C CYS A 341 -0.70 13.73 -1.02
N GLU A 342 -1.43 14.50 -1.85
CA GLU A 342 -2.76 15.01 -1.52
C GLU A 342 -3.90 14.10 -2.01
N THR A 343 -3.58 13.03 -2.72
CA THR A 343 -4.61 12.08 -3.13
C THR A 343 -5.09 11.28 -1.94
N ARG A 344 -6.40 10.99 -1.89
CA ARG A 344 -7.00 10.20 -0.81
C ARG A 344 -6.35 8.83 -0.64
N SER A 345 -5.97 8.20 -1.75
CA SER A 345 -5.27 6.91 -1.73
C SER A 345 -3.94 6.98 -0.98
N VAL A 346 -3.16 8.06 -1.15
CA VAL A 346 -1.89 8.23 -0.43
C VAL A 346 -2.13 8.67 1.02
N MET A 347 -3.10 9.55 1.27
CA MET A 347 -3.47 9.97 2.63
C MET A 347 -4.01 8.82 3.50
N ASN A 348 -4.57 7.77 2.86
CA ASN A 348 -5.06 6.60 3.57
C ASN A 348 -4.02 5.48 3.76
N ASN A 349 -2.90 5.53 3.05
CA ASN A 349 -1.81 4.61 3.29
C ASN A 349 -1.11 4.94 4.61
N SER A 350 -0.85 3.93 5.45
CA SER A 350 0.00 4.12 6.62
C SER A 350 1.43 4.42 6.17
N GLU A 351 2.06 5.41 6.81
CA GLU A 351 3.49 5.64 6.64
C GLU A 351 4.25 4.33 6.96
N PRO A 352 5.21 3.93 6.10
CA PRO A 352 5.72 2.57 6.07
C PRO A 352 6.69 2.19 7.20
#